data_AF-K7G775-F1
#
_entry.id   AF-K7G775-F1
#
_cell.length_a   1.000
_cell.length_b   1.000
_cell.length_c   1.000
_cell.angle_alpha   90.00
_cell.angle_beta   90.00
_cell.angle_gamma   90.00
#
_symmetry.space_group_name_H-M   'P 1'
#
loop_
_entity.id
_entity.type
_entity.pdbx_description
1 polymer ?
#
loop_
_entity_poly.entity_id
_entity_poly.type
_entity_poly.pdbx_seq_one_letter_code
_entity_poly.pdbx_strand_id
1 'polypeptide(L)'
;MENREKSLGLMIMPAPNAYHPEMVHPQGEPNAPAYSLADRTRFRENDPNPAANAYTLPGMLGPGLPIKPSAPCYSMASKVDSALLARGPGPAAFTVPEPNVYLHRQPAYSMWRKHTSVRDSTPGPADYETSRI
;
A
#
# COMPACT_ATOMS: atom_id res chain seq x y z
N MET A 1 -18.43 45.74 -1.75
CA MET A 1 -19.32 46.02 -2.89
C MET A 1 -19.77 47.45 -2.73
N GLU A 2 -18.97 48.38 -3.26
CA GLU A 2 -19.23 49.81 -3.15
C GLU A 2 -20.24 50.17 -4.23
N ASN A 3 -21.43 50.63 -3.83
CA ASN A 3 -22.47 51.00 -4.77
C ASN A 3 -22.00 52.24 -5.53
N ARG A 4 -21.91 52.13 -6.86
CA ARG A 4 -21.61 53.27 -7.72
C ARG A 4 -22.84 54.17 -7.74
N GLU A 5 -22.78 55.24 -6.96
CA GLU A 5 -23.81 56.28 -6.97
C GLU A 5 -23.97 56.77 -8.42
N LYS A 6 -25.20 56.70 -8.95
CA LYS A 6 -25.53 57.34 -10.22
C LYS A 6 -25.29 58.83 -9.99
N SER A 7 -24.33 59.42 -10.68
CA SER A 7 -24.16 60.87 -10.65
C SER A 7 -25.52 61.47 -10.97
N LEU A 8 -26.06 62.25 -10.04
CA LEU A 8 -27.23 63.10 -10.25
C LEU A 8 -26.80 64.18 -11.25
N GLY A 9 -26.58 63.77 -12.51
CA GLY A 9 -26.29 64.66 -13.60
C GLY A 9 -27.46 65.60 -13.67
N LEU A 10 -27.19 66.89 -13.44
CA LEU A 10 -28.10 67.97 -13.77
C LEU A 10 -28.75 67.62 -15.11
N MET A 11 -30.08 67.65 -15.18
CA MET A 11 -30.80 67.43 -16.42
C MET A 11 -30.39 68.52 -17.40
N ILE A 12 -29.33 68.25 -18.17
CA ILE A 12 -28.82 69.15 -19.20
C ILE A 12 -29.82 69.03 -20.34
N MET A 13 -30.65 70.06 -20.50
CA MET A 13 -31.43 70.21 -21.72
C MET A 13 -30.42 70.53 -22.83
N PRO A 14 -30.26 69.68 -23.87
CA PRO A 14 -29.38 70.03 -24.96
C PRO A 14 -29.86 71.30 -25.63
N ALA A 15 -28.93 72.07 -26.20
CA ALA A 15 -29.28 73.23 -27.01
C ALA A 15 -30.16 72.80 -28.20
N PRO A 16 -31.01 73.69 -28.76
CA PRO A 16 -31.89 73.35 -29.88
C PRO A 16 -31.19 72.68 -31.07
N ASN A 17 -29.91 73.02 -31.30
CA ASN A 17 -29.10 72.47 -32.39
C ASN A 17 -28.28 71.22 -32.01
N ALA A 18 -28.39 70.72 -30.77
CA ALA A 18 -27.64 69.56 -30.28
C ALA A 18 -28.47 68.25 -30.29
N TYR A 19 -29.73 68.33 -30.70
CA TYR A 19 -30.58 67.16 -30.89
C TYR A 19 -30.24 66.49 -32.24
N HIS A 20 -29.87 65.22 -32.19
CA HIS A 20 -29.64 64.37 -33.36
C HIS A 20 -30.54 63.13 -33.31
N PRO A 21 -31.87 63.29 -33.51
CA PRO A 21 -32.84 62.18 -33.45
C PRO A 21 -32.57 61.11 -34.51
N GLU A 22 -31.91 61.47 -35.61
CA GLU A 22 -31.50 60.57 -36.69
C GLU A 22 -30.43 59.55 -36.28
N MET A 23 -29.71 59.80 -35.17
CA MET A 23 -28.65 58.92 -34.68
C MET A 23 -29.14 57.91 -33.64
N VAL A 24 -30.42 57.95 -33.27
CA VAL A 24 -31.02 57.07 -32.25
C VAL A 24 -31.94 56.06 -32.93
N HIS A 25 -32.08 54.87 -32.36
CA HIS A 25 -33.01 53.87 -32.89
C HIS A 25 -34.46 54.41 -32.90
N PRO A 26 -35.28 54.02 -33.88
CA PRO A 26 -36.69 54.42 -33.94
C PRO A 26 -37.44 54.07 -32.66
N GLN A 27 -38.29 54.99 -32.21
CA GLN A 27 -39.11 54.80 -31.02
C GLN A 27 -40.26 53.82 -31.34
N GLY A 28 -40.36 52.73 -30.59
CA GLY A 28 -41.42 51.73 -30.75
C GLY A 28 -40.98 50.44 -31.47
N GLU A 29 -39.75 50.38 -31.97
CA GLU A 29 -39.19 49.17 -32.56
C GLU A 29 -38.33 48.39 -31.54
N PRO A 30 -38.27 47.05 -31.64
CA PRO A 30 -37.40 46.25 -30.79
C PRO A 30 -35.92 46.56 -31.10
N ASN A 31 -35.19 46.99 -30.07
CA ASN A 31 -33.75 47.25 -30.14
C ASN A 31 -32.98 46.28 -29.24
N ALA A 32 -31.81 45.83 -29.69
CA ALA A 32 -30.94 44.96 -28.90
C ALA A 32 -30.29 45.76 -27.75
N PRO A 33 -30.05 45.13 -26.58
CA PRO A 33 -29.38 45.80 -25.48
C PRO A 33 -27.92 46.15 -25.85
N ALA A 34 -27.54 47.41 -25.63
CA ALA A 34 -26.16 47.87 -25.77
C ALA A 34 -25.49 47.96 -24.40
N TYR A 35 -24.35 47.27 -24.24
CA TYR A 35 -23.57 47.29 -23.01
C TYR A 35 -22.27 48.07 -23.23
N SER A 36 -21.92 48.94 -22.28
CA SER A 36 -20.59 49.55 -22.21
C SER A 36 -19.74 48.81 -21.18
N LEU A 37 -18.51 48.48 -21.55
CA LEU A 37 -17.51 47.98 -20.62
C LEU A 37 -16.75 49.17 -20.06
N ALA A 38 -16.63 49.24 -18.73
CA ALA A 38 -15.74 50.20 -18.08
C ALA A 38 -14.29 49.72 -18.16
N ASP A 39 -13.35 50.65 -17.98
CA ASP A 39 -11.92 50.33 -17.89
C ASP A 39 -11.65 49.32 -16.77
N ARG A 40 -10.59 48.52 -16.96
CA ARG A 40 -10.10 47.61 -15.94
C ARG A 40 -9.69 48.39 -14.69
N THR A 41 -10.13 47.92 -13.53
CA THR A 41 -9.62 48.43 -12.25
C THR A 41 -8.11 48.21 -12.19
N ARG A 42 -7.37 49.24 -11.77
CA ARG A 42 -5.91 49.11 -11.58
C ARG A 42 -5.64 48.05 -10.52
N PHE A 43 -4.63 47.22 -10.77
CA PHE A 43 -4.10 46.32 -9.74
C PHE A 43 -3.66 47.16 -8.54
N ARG A 44 -4.10 46.77 -7.34
CA ARG A 44 -3.65 47.41 -6.10
C ARG A 44 -2.23 46.93 -5.81
N GLU A 45 -1.28 47.85 -5.65
CA GLU A 45 0.12 47.53 -5.36
C GLU A 45 0.31 46.82 -4.00
N ASN A 46 -0.67 46.93 -3.10
CA ASN A 46 -0.65 46.34 -1.75
C ASN A 46 -1.73 45.27 -1.55
N ASP A 47 -1.95 44.39 -2.52
CA ASP A 47 -2.76 43.19 -2.24
C ASP A 47 -1.88 42.24 -1.39
N PRO A 48 -2.28 41.86 -0.16
CA PRO A 48 -1.52 40.90 0.67
C PRO A 48 -1.50 39.48 0.07
N ASN A 49 -2.17 39.29 -1.06
CA ASN A 49 -2.25 38.02 -1.75
C ASN A 49 -0.88 37.66 -2.36
N PRO A 50 -0.24 36.58 -1.89
CA PRO A 50 1.02 36.15 -2.48
C PRO A 50 0.79 35.73 -3.95
N ALA A 51 1.83 35.87 -4.77
CA ALA A 51 1.82 35.38 -6.14
C ALA A 51 1.53 33.87 -6.18
N ALA A 52 1.00 33.36 -7.30
CA ALA A 52 0.60 31.96 -7.42
C ALA A 52 1.71 30.94 -7.06
N ASN A 53 2.98 31.33 -7.24
CA ASN A 53 4.17 30.55 -6.91
C ASN A 53 4.67 30.71 -5.45
N ALA A 54 4.09 31.63 -4.67
CA ALA A 54 4.53 31.94 -3.31
C ALA A 54 3.74 31.19 -2.21
N TYR A 55 2.73 30.40 -2.58
CA TYR A 55 2.05 29.52 -1.64
C TYR A 55 2.92 28.29 -1.31
N THR A 56 3.40 28.22 -0.07
CA THR A 56 4.11 27.04 0.46
C THR A 56 3.23 26.27 1.44
N LEU A 57 3.21 24.95 1.32
CA LEU A 57 2.54 24.08 2.29
C LEU A 57 3.44 23.86 3.52
N PRO A 58 2.87 23.74 4.74
CA PRO A 58 3.65 23.43 5.93
C PRO A 58 4.41 22.11 5.76
N GLY A 59 5.63 22.05 6.30
CA GLY A 59 6.49 20.87 6.26
C GLY A 59 5.79 19.66 6.88
N MET A 60 5.84 18.51 6.21
CA MET A 60 5.16 17.31 6.67
C MET A 60 6.04 16.52 7.64
N LEU A 61 5.41 15.78 8.55
CA LEU A 61 6.05 14.81 9.43
C LEU A 61 5.94 13.41 8.80
N GLY A 62 7.06 12.69 8.67
CA GLY A 62 7.07 11.30 8.21
C GLY A 62 8.02 11.02 7.03
N PRO A 63 7.95 9.82 6.44
CA PRO A 63 8.83 9.44 5.33
C PRO A 63 8.64 10.42 4.17
N GLY A 64 9.76 10.98 3.68
CA GLY A 64 9.75 12.09 2.74
C GLY A 64 8.95 11.78 1.47
N LEU A 65 8.05 12.70 1.10
CA LEU A 65 7.37 12.66 -0.19
C LEU A 65 8.26 13.30 -1.26
N PRO A 66 8.30 12.78 -2.50
CA PRO A 66 9.13 13.33 -3.57
C PRO A 66 8.74 14.76 -3.97
N ILE A 67 7.53 15.19 -3.63
CA ILE A 67 6.95 16.48 -4.00
C ILE A 67 7.21 17.55 -2.92
N LYS A 68 7.59 17.17 -1.68
CA LYS A 68 7.60 18.09 -0.53
C LYS A 68 8.75 17.79 0.45
N PRO A 69 9.39 18.82 1.02
CA PRO A 69 10.35 18.63 2.10
C PRO A 69 9.68 18.05 3.34
N SER A 70 10.31 17.07 3.96
CA SER A 70 9.87 16.40 5.20
C SER A 70 11.03 16.36 6.19
N ALA A 71 10.70 16.37 7.48
CA ALA A 71 11.68 16.13 8.54
C ALA A 71 12.22 14.69 8.48
N PRO A 72 13.46 14.43 8.92
CA PRO A 72 14.01 13.08 8.95
C PRO A 72 13.18 12.16 9.86
N CYS A 73 12.92 10.94 9.39
CA CYS A 73 12.16 9.92 10.11
C CYS A 73 13.10 8.77 10.50
N TYR A 74 13.41 8.65 11.80
CA TYR A 74 14.28 7.60 12.33
C TYR A 74 13.45 6.44 12.88
N SER A 75 13.82 5.21 12.55
CA SER A 75 13.21 3.98 13.11
C SER A 75 14.21 3.24 13.99
N MET A 76 13.77 2.72 15.13
CA MET A 76 14.59 1.87 16.01
C MET A 76 14.72 0.42 15.52
N ALA A 77 14.14 0.07 14.37
CA ALA A 77 14.23 -1.26 13.80
C ALA A 77 15.64 -1.53 13.26
N SER A 78 16.26 -2.65 13.65
CA SER A 78 17.50 -3.10 13.06
C SER A 78 17.25 -3.56 11.61
N LYS A 79 18.09 -3.11 10.68
CA LYS A 79 18.14 -3.69 9.33
C LYS A 79 18.70 -5.10 9.48
N VAL A 80 17.84 -6.11 9.42
CA VAL A 80 18.28 -7.50 9.39
C VAL A 80 18.67 -7.81 7.95
N ASP A 81 19.94 -8.13 7.71
CA ASP A 81 20.38 -8.63 6.42
C ASP A 81 19.58 -9.89 6.07
N SER A 82 18.97 -9.94 4.90
CA SER A 82 18.22 -11.10 4.43
C SER A 82 19.07 -12.39 4.41
N ALA A 83 20.39 -12.25 4.36
CA ALA A 83 21.35 -13.34 4.49
C ALA A 83 21.34 -14.00 5.88
N LEU A 84 21.01 -13.28 6.96
CA LEU A 84 20.89 -13.86 8.30
C LEU A 84 19.63 -14.72 8.45
N LEU A 85 18.54 -14.39 7.74
CA LEU A 85 17.33 -15.21 7.68
C LEU A 85 17.57 -16.55 6.98
N ALA A 86 18.50 -16.58 6.01
CA ALA A 86 18.89 -17.79 5.29
C ALA A 86 19.88 -18.68 6.05
N ARG A 87 20.40 -18.22 7.21
CA ARG A 87 21.46 -18.91 7.97
C ARG A 87 20.92 -19.91 8.99
N GLY A 88 19.61 -19.95 9.19
CA GLY A 88 18.96 -20.96 10.02
C GLY A 88 18.94 -22.32 9.34
N PRO A 89 19.07 -23.43 10.07
CA PRO A 89 18.85 -24.76 9.53
C PRO A 89 17.45 -24.81 8.89
N GLY A 90 17.38 -25.20 7.61
CA GLY A 90 16.10 -25.35 6.92
C GLY A 90 15.21 -26.41 7.59
N PRO A 91 13.91 -26.49 7.25
CA PRO A 91 13.00 -27.44 7.87
C PRO A 91 13.44 -28.91 7.71
N ALA A 92 14.21 -29.22 6.67
CA ALA A 92 14.78 -30.55 6.41
C ALA A 92 16.10 -30.83 7.16
N ALA A 93 16.65 -29.86 7.89
CA ALA A 93 17.92 -30.03 8.61
C ALA A 93 17.77 -30.74 9.96
N PHE A 94 16.53 -30.96 10.44
CA PHE A 94 16.26 -31.67 11.67
C PHE A 94 16.03 -33.16 11.38
N THR A 95 16.87 -34.03 11.94
CA THR A 95 16.68 -35.49 11.88
C THR A 95 15.46 -35.87 12.71
N VAL A 96 14.48 -36.55 12.11
CA VAL A 96 13.33 -37.08 12.83
C VAL A 96 13.75 -38.34 13.59
N PRO A 97 13.55 -38.43 14.92
CA PRO A 97 13.87 -39.61 15.70
C PRO A 97 12.95 -40.79 15.33
N GLU A 98 13.38 -42.00 15.65
CA GLU A 98 12.61 -43.21 15.36
C GLU A 98 11.23 -43.15 16.07
N PRO A 99 10.11 -43.49 15.39
CA PRO A 99 8.77 -43.28 15.93
C PRO A 99 8.48 -43.94 17.28
N ASN A 100 9.13 -45.05 17.63
CA ASN A 100 8.96 -45.72 18.92
C ASN A 100 9.57 -44.92 20.09
N VAL A 101 10.29 -43.83 19.82
CA VAL A 101 10.82 -42.90 20.84
C VAL A 101 9.70 -42.00 21.40
N TYR A 102 8.71 -41.63 20.59
CA TYR A 102 7.66 -40.69 20.99
C TYR A 102 6.23 -41.23 20.80
N LEU A 103 6.05 -42.34 20.09
CA LEU A 103 4.78 -43.06 19.97
C LEU A 103 4.82 -44.37 20.75
N HIS A 104 3.64 -44.95 20.97
CA HIS A 104 3.52 -46.27 21.57
C HIS A 104 4.21 -47.30 20.66
N ARG A 105 5.28 -47.90 21.19
CA ARG A 105 6.07 -48.93 20.53
C ARG A 105 5.22 -50.15 20.22
N GLN A 106 5.26 -50.60 18.96
CA GLN A 106 4.59 -51.82 18.54
C GLN A 106 5.23 -53.07 19.17
N PRO A 107 4.46 -54.13 19.44
CA PRO A 107 5.01 -55.37 19.99
C PRO A 107 6.02 -55.99 19.02
N ALA A 108 7.23 -56.27 19.51
CA ALA A 108 8.28 -56.97 18.78
C ALA A 108 8.39 -58.41 19.28
N TYR A 109 8.21 -59.38 18.37
CA TYR A 109 8.31 -60.80 18.68
C TYR A 109 9.64 -61.36 18.19
N SER A 110 10.29 -62.17 19.01
CA SER A 110 11.44 -62.99 18.60
C SER A 110 11.12 -64.46 18.88
N MET A 111 11.50 -65.34 17.95
CA MET A 111 11.35 -66.78 18.14
C MET A 111 12.58 -67.29 18.89
N TRP A 112 12.37 -67.97 20.02
CA TRP A 112 13.44 -68.62 20.77
C TRP A 112 14.08 -69.74 19.93
N ARG A 113 15.38 -70.00 20.10
CA ARG A 113 16.13 -71.00 19.32
C ARG A 113 15.52 -72.40 19.51
N LYS A 114 15.41 -73.17 18.42
CA LYS A 114 15.00 -74.59 18.48
C LYS A 114 16.02 -75.38 19.32
N HIS A 115 15.54 -76.10 20.33
CA HIS A 115 16.34 -77.07 21.08
C HIS A 115 16.62 -78.27 20.17
N THR A 116 17.90 -78.56 19.90
CA THR A 116 18.30 -79.84 19.31
C THR A 116 18.22 -80.88 20.41
N SER A 117 17.31 -81.85 20.30
CA SER A 117 17.32 -83.00 21.20
C SER A 117 18.66 -83.71 21.06
N VAL A 118 19.36 -83.89 22.19
CA VAL A 118 20.51 -84.79 22.26
C VAL A 118 19.95 -86.20 22.05
N ARG A 119 20.44 -86.91 21.03
CA ARG A 119 20.07 -88.30 20.79
C ARG A 119 20.65 -89.11 21.94
N ASP A 120 19.82 -89.84 22.69
CA ASP A 120 20.31 -90.75 23.72
C ASP A 120 21.26 -91.77 23.07
N SER A 121 22.44 -91.93 23.68
CA SER A 121 23.53 -92.78 23.16
C SER A 121 23.29 -94.26 23.48
N THR A 122 22.03 -94.68 23.53
CA THR A 122 21.67 -96.09 23.70
C THR A 122 21.57 -96.72 22.31
N PRO A 123 22.31 -97.81 22.04
CA PRO A 123 22.20 -98.51 20.77
C PRO A 123 20.76 -98.98 20.58
N GLY A 124 20.19 -98.62 19.43
CA GLY A 124 18.87 -99.09 19.03
C GLY A 124 18.91 -100.59 18.72
N PRO A 125 17.75 -101.25 18.64
CA PRO A 125 17.68 -102.68 18.32
C PRO A 125 18.33 -103.04 16.96
N ALA A 126 18.53 -102.07 16.06
CA ALA A 126 19.22 -102.25 14.77
C ALA A 126 20.75 -102.08 14.84
N ASP A 127 21.30 -101.60 15.97
CA ASP A 127 22.74 -101.35 16.16
C ASP A 127 23.49 -102.58 16.71
N TYR A 128 22.77 -103.67 17.03
CA TYR A 128 23.37 -104.93 17.46
C TYR A 128 23.64 -105.82 16.24
N GLU A 129 24.91 -106.04 15.90
CA GLU A 129 25.28 -107.05 14.90
C GLU A 129 25.05 -108.45 15.46
N THR A 130 24.36 -109.32 14.70
CA THR A 130 24.29 -110.74 15.03
C THR A 130 25.56 -111.42 14.51
N SER A 131 26.43 -111.86 15.42
CA SER A 131 27.60 -112.65 15.03
C SER A 131 27.15 -113.93 14.36
N ARG A 132 27.58 -114.14 13.11
CA ARG A 132 27.40 -115.38 12.35
C ARG A 132 28.29 -116.48 12.95
N ILE A 133 27.66 -117.48 13.56
CA ILE A 133 28.23 -118.81 13.84
C ILE A 133 27.31 -119.83 13.18
#